data_AF-A0A5E8HJI6-F1
#
_entry.id   AF-A0A5E8HJI6-F1
#
_cell.length_a   1.000
_cell.length_b   1.000
_cell.length_c   1.000
_cell.angle_alpha   90.00
_cell.angle_beta   90.00
_cell.angle_gamma   90.00
#
_symmetry.space_group_name_H-M   'P 1'
#
loop_
_entity.id
_entity.type
_entity.pdbx_description
1 polymer ?
#
loop_
_entity_poly.entity_id
_entity_poly.type
_entity_poly.pdbx_seq_one_letter_code
_entity_poly.pdbx_strand_id
1 'polypeptide(L)'
;MELFLFLFFLVFFGLVVAVFTYYMKILFFSAKSNYRREELTEIRGDVLRIFLNLLESNGNILYGSLTFLGTAIFVWVWSLLGSVLGEKGPGIFEHIFHLPIFFLALFFSYPIIKEAYQGTSILGLTKPALSGLALGNLSSGAVHYGLDRDLYFLFYLLLFFLQAPVLVFLWNQESILGVSFEPTPSYESNTDWENETEGQGEERFPMDPINEEDNPFAEESEPYGLGDDPFSDEFK
;
A
#
# COMPACT_ATOMS: atom_id res chain seq x y z
N MET A 1 21.98 -18.98 -15.62
CA MET A 1 21.59 -17.73 -16.31
C MET A 1 20.19 -17.28 -15.91
N GLU A 2 19.23 -18.21 -15.79
CA GLU A 2 17.82 -17.93 -15.43
C GLU A 2 17.63 -17.18 -14.11
N LEU A 3 18.34 -17.56 -13.03
CA LEU A 3 18.25 -16.84 -11.74
C LEU A 3 18.72 -15.38 -11.84
N PHE A 4 19.78 -15.12 -12.58
CA PHE A 4 20.29 -13.76 -12.76
C PHE A 4 19.28 -12.91 -13.55
N LEU A 5 18.71 -13.45 -14.63
CA LEU A 5 17.65 -12.80 -15.39
C LEU A 5 16.40 -12.57 -14.54
N PHE A 6 16.06 -13.53 -13.68
CA PHE A 6 14.94 -13.40 -12.74
C PHE A 6 15.15 -12.21 -11.80
N LEU A 7 16.32 -12.12 -11.16
CA LEU A 7 16.64 -11.00 -10.27
C LEU A 7 16.66 -9.65 -11.02
N PHE A 8 17.19 -9.64 -12.25
CA PHE A 8 17.16 -8.45 -13.09
C PHE A 8 15.72 -8.01 -13.40
N PHE A 9 14.86 -8.94 -13.82
CA PHE A 9 13.46 -8.65 -14.08
C PHE A 9 12.69 -8.27 -12.81
N LEU A 10 13.05 -8.82 -11.65
CA LEU A 10 12.44 -8.47 -10.36
C LEU A 10 12.68 -7.01 -10.02
N VAL A 11 13.92 -6.54 -10.18
CA VAL A 11 14.25 -5.13 -10.00
C VAL A 11 13.59 -4.28 -11.09
N PHE A 12 13.62 -4.71 -12.35
CA PHE A 12 13.01 -3.98 -13.45
C PHE A 12 11.51 -3.77 -13.26
N PHE A 13 10.73 -4.83 -13.02
CA PHE A 13 9.29 -4.72 -12.77
C PHE A 13 8.99 -3.97 -11.49
N GLY A 14 9.81 -4.14 -10.45
CA GLY A 14 9.70 -3.35 -9.23
C GLY A 14 9.82 -1.85 -9.46
N LEU A 15 10.81 -1.43 -10.26
CA LEU A 15 10.98 -0.03 -10.65
C LEU A 15 9.86 0.47 -11.57
N VAL A 16 9.40 -0.35 -12.52
CA VAL A 16 8.28 -0.01 -13.40
C VAL A 16 7.00 0.22 -12.58
N VAL A 17 6.69 -0.66 -11.63
CA VAL A 17 5.54 -0.47 -10.73
C VAL A 17 5.74 0.75 -9.84
N ALA A 18 6.95 1.01 -9.33
CA ALA A 18 7.23 2.23 -8.56
C ALA A 18 6.97 3.51 -9.36
N VAL A 19 7.31 3.53 -10.65
CA VAL A 19 6.99 4.63 -11.57
C VAL A 19 5.48 4.79 -11.73
N PHE A 20 4.75 3.68 -11.93
CA PHE A 20 3.29 3.75 -12.00
C PHE A 20 2.68 4.24 -10.69
N THR A 21 3.15 3.74 -9.54
CA THR A 21 2.71 4.17 -8.21
C THR A 21 2.91 5.67 -8.02
N TYR A 22 4.05 6.21 -8.45
CA TYR A 22 4.34 7.64 -8.39
C TYR A 22 3.34 8.47 -9.20
N TYR A 23 3.16 8.14 -10.48
CA TYR A 23 2.26 8.92 -11.34
C TYR A 23 0.79 8.74 -10.95
N MET A 24 0.38 7.55 -10.53
CA MET A 24 -0.98 7.32 -10.05
C MET A 24 -1.26 8.10 -8.77
N LYS A 25 -0.26 8.21 -7.87
CA LYS A 25 -0.36 9.06 -6.69
C LYS A 25 -0.59 10.53 -7.07
N ILE A 26 0.16 11.05 -8.03
CA ILE A 26 0.00 12.43 -8.50
C ILE A 26 -1.36 12.62 -9.20
N LEU A 27 -1.70 11.74 -10.13
CA LEU A 27 -2.88 11.93 -10.98
C LEU A 27 -4.20 11.70 -10.25
N PHE A 28 -4.25 10.75 -9.30
CA PHE A 28 -5.51 10.29 -8.73
C PHE A 28 -5.60 10.44 -7.21
N PHE A 29 -4.53 10.16 -6.46
CA PHE A 29 -4.61 10.14 -4.99
C PHE A 29 -4.32 11.49 -4.33
N SER A 30 -3.38 12.28 -4.86
CA SER A 30 -3.03 13.58 -4.31
C SER A 30 -3.89 14.73 -4.85
N ALA A 31 -4.50 14.57 -6.02
CA ALA A 31 -5.45 15.47 -6.67
C ALA A 31 -5.18 17.00 -6.49
N LYS A 32 -3.92 17.43 -6.57
CA LYS A 32 -3.58 18.86 -6.49
C LYS A 32 -4.01 19.58 -7.77
N SER A 33 -4.47 20.81 -7.63
CA SER A 33 -4.87 21.66 -8.76
C SER A 33 -3.68 22.18 -9.59
N ASN A 34 -2.50 22.32 -8.98
CA ASN A 34 -1.28 22.74 -9.65
C ASN A 34 -0.10 21.87 -9.20
N TYR A 35 0.60 21.28 -10.17
CA TYR A 35 1.85 20.53 -9.95
C TYR A 35 3.03 21.34 -10.46
N ARG A 36 4.13 21.31 -9.71
CA ARG A 36 5.38 21.92 -10.17
C ARG A 36 5.99 21.04 -11.28
N ARG A 37 6.69 21.66 -12.24
CA ARG A 37 7.35 20.92 -13.33
C ARG A 37 8.34 19.88 -12.79
N GLU A 38 9.05 20.22 -11.72
CA GLU A 38 10.01 19.33 -11.06
C GLU A 38 9.34 18.05 -10.54
N GLU A 39 8.12 18.13 -9.98
CA GLU A 39 7.34 16.98 -9.50
C GLU A 39 6.85 16.07 -10.65
N LEU A 40 6.90 16.53 -11.90
CA LEU A 40 6.53 15.71 -13.06
C LEU A 40 7.76 15.11 -13.76
N THR A 41 8.94 15.73 -13.61
CA THR A 41 10.14 15.35 -14.38
C THR A 41 11.24 14.73 -13.53
N GLU A 42 11.37 15.10 -12.25
CA GLU A 42 12.44 14.64 -11.36
C GLU A 42 12.01 13.44 -10.51
N ILE A 43 11.73 12.32 -11.19
CA ILE A 43 11.09 11.16 -10.54
C ILE A 43 12.08 10.17 -9.89
N ARG A 44 13.38 10.31 -10.16
CA ARG A 44 14.38 9.26 -9.82
C ARG A 44 14.46 8.98 -8.32
N GLY A 45 14.50 10.03 -7.49
CA GLY A 45 14.58 9.89 -6.04
C GLY A 45 13.31 9.29 -5.44
N ASP A 46 12.16 9.76 -5.89
CA ASP A 46 10.86 9.31 -5.38
C ASP A 46 10.55 7.86 -5.75
N VAL A 47 10.85 7.46 -6.99
CA VAL A 47 10.67 6.08 -7.46
C VAL A 47 11.52 5.12 -6.63
N LEU A 48 12.79 5.47 -6.37
CA LEU A 48 13.66 4.67 -5.52
C LEU A 48 13.16 4.62 -4.07
N ARG A 49 12.68 5.75 -3.54
CA ARG A 49 12.11 5.79 -2.18
C ARG A 49 10.86 4.92 -2.08
N ILE A 50 9.95 4.97 -3.06
CA ILE A 50 8.76 4.11 -3.12
C ILE A 50 9.17 2.64 -3.10
N PHE A 51 10.16 2.26 -3.91
CA PHE A 51 10.66 0.90 -3.96
C PHE A 51 11.36 0.48 -2.65
N LEU A 52 12.09 1.36 -1.97
CA LEU A 52 12.69 1.07 -0.67
C LEU A 52 11.64 0.97 0.45
N ASN A 53 10.61 1.82 0.43
CA ASN A 53 9.49 1.78 1.37
C ASN A 53 8.63 0.51 1.22
N LEU A 54 8.75 -0.21 0.10
CA LEU A 54 8.18 -1.55 -0.03
C LEU A 54 8.95 -2.57 0.82
N LEU A 55 10.28 -2.44 0.84
CA LEU A 55 11.17 -3.35 1.55
C LEU A 55 11.18 -3.08 3.06
N GLU A 56 10.67 -1.93 3.48
CA GLU A 56 10.48 -1.59 4.87
C GLU A 56 9.14 -2.13 5.40
N SER A 57 9.21 -2.88 6.51
CA SER A 57 8.03 -3.38 7.22
C SER A 57 8.19 -3.09 8.71
N ASN A 58 7.21 -2.40 9.31
CA ASN A 58 7.22 -2.00 10.72
C ASN A 58 8.53 -1.31 11.17
N GLY A 59 9.13 -0.47 10.32
CA GLY A 59 10.39 0.22 10.61
C GLY A 59 11.66 -0.62 10.41
N ASN A 60 11.54 -1.85 9.89
CA ASN A 60 12.68 -2.71 9.65
C ASN A 60 12.75 -3.18 8.18
N ILE A 61 13.77 -2.69 7.47
CA ILE A 61 14.03 -3.02 6.07
C ILE A 61 14.50 -4.47 5.86
N LEU A 62 15.14 -5.07 6.87
CA LEU A 62 15.70 -6.42 6.74
C LEU A 62 14.58 -7.47 6.70
N TYR A 63 13.58 -7.36 7.59
CA TYR A 63 12.44 -8.26 7.58
C TYR A 63 11.62 -8.13 6.30
N GLY A 64 11.29 -6.90 5.88
CA GLY A 64 10.54 -6.70 4.64
C GLY A 64 11.31 -7.15 3.40
N SER A 65 12.63 -6.92 3.33
CA SER A 65 13.48 -7.43 2.24
C SER A 65 13.53 -8.95 2.20
N LEU A 66 13.71 -9.62 3.34
CA LEU A 66 13.74 -11.07 3.42
C LEU A 66 12.40 -11.68 3.04
N THR A 67 11.29 -11.10 3.49
CA THR A 67 9.95 -11.56 3.11
C THR A 67 9.71 -11.35 1.62
N PHE A 68 10.02 -10.16 1.08
CA PHE A 68 9.87 -9.86 -0.33
C PHE A 68 10.69 -10.82 -1.22
N LEU A 69 11.98 -10.98 -0.92
CA LEU A 69 12.85 -11.88 -1.69
C LEU A 69 12.46 -13.34 -1.48
N GLY A 70 12.10 -13.73 -0.26
CA GLY A 70 11.68 -15.10 0.06
C GLY A 70 10.43 -15.52 -0.72
N THR A 71 9.40 -14.66 -0.76
CA THR A 71 8.19 -14.96 -1.53
C THR A 71 8.42 -14.90 -3.04
N ALA A 72 9.26 -13.97 -3.51
CA ALA A 72 9.63 -13.90 -4.93
C ALA A 72 10.42 -15.15 -5.39
N ILE A 73 11.41 -15.59 -4.60
CA ILE A 73 12.19 -16.81 -4.87
C ILE A 73 11.29 -18.04 -4.79
N PHE A 74 10.36 -18.09 -3.84
CA PHE A 74 9.39 -19.18 -3.76
C PHE A 74 8.58 -19.33 -5.06
N VAL A 75 8.08 -18.22 -5.62
CA VAL A 75 7.35 -18.22 -6.90
C VAL A 75 8.26 -18.62 -8.06
N TRP A 76 9.52 -18.19 -8.06
CA TRP A 76 10.49 -18.63 -9.05
C TRP A 76 10.80 -20.12 -8.98
N VAL A 77 10.95 -20.69 -7.78
CA VAL A 77 11.12 -22.15 -7.64
C VAL A 77 9.86 -22.88 -8.11
N TRP A 78 8.68 -22.35 -7.78
CA TRP A 78 7.41 -22.92 -8.23
C TRP A 78 7.29 -22.97 -9.74
N SER A 79 7.67 -21.90 -10.44
CA SER A 79 7.59 -21.87 -11.90
C SER A 79 8.56 -22.85 -12.57
N LEU A 80 9.74 -23.09 -11.98
CA LEU A 80 10.66 -24.12 -12.46
C LEU A 80 10.04 -25.52 -12.44
N LEU A 81 9.16 -25.83 -11.46
CA LEU A 81 8.45 -27.11 -11.45
C LEU A 81 7.60 -27.29 -12.71
N GLY A 82 7.02 -26.21 -13.24
CA GLY A 82 6.29 -26.26 -14.50
C GLY A 82 7.15 -26.67 -15.70
N SER A 83 8.40 -26.22 -15.72
CA SER A 83 9.37 -26.60 -16.77
C SER A 83 9.90 -28.03 -16.60
N VAL A 84 9.93 -28.56 -15.37
CA VAL A 84 10.36 -29.94 -15.08
C VAL A 84 9.23 -30.95 -15.35
N LEU A 85 7.98 -30.58 -15.05
CA LEU A 85 6.81 -31.44 -15.21
C LEU A 85 6.18 -31.37 -16.61
N GLY A 86 6.34 -30.24 -17.31
CA GLY A 86 5.96 -30.11 -18.70
C GLY A 86 7.07 -30.62 -19.62
N GLU A 87 6.73 -31.44 -20.62
CA GLU A 87 7.58 -31.54 -21.80
C GLU A 87 7.84 -30.12 -22.32
N LYS A 88 9.09 -29.79 -22.66
CA LYS A 88 9.45 -28.50 -23.28
C LYS A 88 8.61 -28.29 -24.54
N GLY A 89 7.47 -27.63 -24.40
CA GLY A 89 6.43 -27.57 -25.42
C GLY A 89 5.19 -26.83 -24.92
N PRO A 90 4.33 -26.32 -25.82
CA PRO A 90 3.22 -25.41 -25.52
C PRO A 90 2.03 -26.15 -24.87
N GLY A 91 2.25 -26.76 -23.72
CA GLY A 91 1.22 -27.44 -22.95
C GLY A 91 0.52 -26.50 -21.96
N ILE A 92 -0.80 -26.66 -21.83
CA ILE A 92 -1.63 -25.93 -20.85
C ILE A 92 -1.07 -26.07 -19.42
N PHE A 93 -0.42 -27.19 -19.13
CA PHE A 93 0.20 -27.46 -17.82
C PHE A 93 1.34 -26.51 -17.49
N GLU A 94 2.13 -26.05 -18.45
CA GLU A 94 3.22 -25.09 -18.20
C GLU A 94 2.64 -23.75 -17.71
N HIS A 95 1.49 -23.33 -18.25
CA HIS A 95 0.88 -22.03 -17.95
C HIS A 95 0.33 -21.93 -16.53
N ILE A 96 -0.11 -23.04 -15.95
CA ILE A 96 -0.64 -23.07 -14.57
C ILE A 96 0.44 -22.63 -13.57
N PHE A 97 1.71 -22.98 -13.81
CA PHE A 97 2.82 -22.63 -12.93
C PHE A 97 3.23 -21.14 -13.03
N HIS A 98 2.75 -20.44 -14.06
CA HIS A 98 2.97 -19.00 -14.24
C HIS A 98 1.72 -18.17 -13.98
N LEU A 99 0.59 -18.78 -13.62
CA LEU A 99 -0.55 -18.03 -13.11
C LEU A 99 -0.22 -17.44 -11.73
N PRO A 100 -0.71 -16.23 -11.41
CA PRO A 100 -0.45 -15.56 -10.13
C PRO A 100 -1.26 -16.15 -8.98
N ILE A 101 -1.33 -17.49 -8.86
CA ILE A 101 -2.21 -18.21 -7.93
C ILE A 101 -1.91 -17.83 -6.50
N PHE A 102 -0.64 -17.76 -6.10
CA PHE A 102 -0.26 -17.40 -4.73
C PHE A 102 -0.55 -15.94 -4.41
N PHE A 103 -0.35 -15.04 -5.37
CA PHE A 103 -0.72 -13.64 -5.22
C PHE A 103 -2.23 -13.50 -5.02
N LEU A 104 -3.05 -14.15 -5.86
CA LEU A 104 -4.50 -14.13 -5.75
C LEU A 104 -4.97 -14.77 -4.43
N ALA A 105 -4.39 -15.90 -4.05
CA ALA A 105 -4.73 -16.59 -2.81
C ALA A 105 -4.48 -15.69 -1.60
N LEU A 106 -3.31 -15.03 -1.52
CA LEU A 106 -3.02 -14.12 -0.42
C LEU A 106 -3.89 -12.86 -0.47
N PHE A 107 -4.12 -12.29 -1.66
CA PHE A 107 -4.96 -11.11 -1.83
C PHE A 107 -6.40 -11.34 -1.37
N PHE A 108 -7.03 -12.45 -1.79
CA PHE A 108 -8.41 -12.76 -1.41
C PHE A 108 -8.55 -13.29 0.02
N SER A 109 -7.52 -13.94 0.57
CA SER A 109 -7.53 -14.38 1.97
C SER A 109 -7.17 -13.28 2.96
N TYR A 110 -6.60 -12.16 2.50
CA TYR A 110 -6.13 -11.09 3.36
C TYR A 110 -7.19 -10.53 4.33
N PRO A 111 -8.46 -10.29 3.94
CA PRO A 111 -9.48 -9.80 4.88
C PRO A 111 -9.65 -10.74 6.09
N ILE A 112 -9.66 -12.05 5.83
CA ILE A 112 -9.80 -13.10 6.87
C ILE A 112 -8.55 -13.12 7.77
N ILE A 113 -7.36 -13.01 7.17
CA ILE A 113 -6.09 -12.95 7.90
C ILE A 113 -6.02 -11.69 8.77
N LYS A 114 -6.47 -10.56 8.23
CA LYS A 114 -6.51 -9.27 8.93
C LYS A 114 -7.40 -9.37 10.17
N GLU A 115 -8.59 -9.94 10.05
CA GLU A 115 -9.50 -10.18 11.18
C GLU A 115 -8.92 -11.14 12.22
N ALA A 116 -8.30 -12.25 11.79
CA ALA A 116 -7.76 -13.25 12.70
C ALA A 116 -6.51 -12.79 13.48
N TYR A 117 -5.75 -11.84 12.93
CA TYR A 117 -4.45 -11.41 13.45
C TYR A 117 -4.40 -9.91 13.76
N GLN A 118 -5.54 -9.29 14.07
CA GLN A 118 -5.61 -7.88 14.47
C GLN A 118 -4.63 -7.57 15.61
N GLY A 119 -3.89 -6.47 15.49
CA GLY A 119 -2.91 -6.04 16.48
C GLY A 119 -1.56 -6.78 16.47
N THR A 120 -1.37 -7.75 15.57
CA THR A 120 -0.08 -8.45 15.45
C THR A 120 0.86 -7.79 14.45
N SER A 121 2.16 -7.83 14.73
CA SER A 121 3.19 -7.28 13.84
C SER A 121 3.29 -8.00 12.49
N ILE A 122 2.74 -9.21 12.36
CA ILE A 122 2.84 -10.03 11.15
C ILE A 122 2.07 -9.43 9.97
N LEU A 123 1.02 -8.64 10.24
CA LEU A 123 0.26 -7.93 9.20
C LEU A 123 1.12 -6.93 8.42
N GLY A 124 2.14 -6.35 9.06
CA GLY A 124 3.10 -5.46 8.41
C GLY A 124 3.93 -6.14 7.32
N LEU A 125 4.04 -7.48 7.32
CA LEU A 125 4.76 -8.25 6.30
C LEU A 125 3.90 -8.54 5.06
N THR A 126 2.61 -8.20 5.08
CA THR A 126 1.71 -8.46 3.96
C THR A 126 2.13 -7.68 2.72
N LYS A 127 2.44 -6.39 2.86
CA LYS A 127 2.88 -5.54 1.75
C LYS A 127 4.09 -6.11 1.00
N PRO A 128 5.23 -6.44 1.67
CA PRO A 128 6.36 -7.07 1.01
C PRO A 128 6.05 -8.48 0.51
N ALA A 129 5.26 -9.28 1.24
CA ALA A 129 4.90 -10.63 0.80
C ALA A 129 4.09 -10.61 -0.51
N LEU A 130 3.00 -9.83 -0.55
CA LEU A 130 2.10 -9.72 -1.70
C LEU A 130 2.84 -9.17 -2.92
N SER A 131 3.70 -8.18 -2.71
CA SER A 131 4.53 -7.61 -3.77
C SER A 131 5.58 -8.58 -4.28
N GLY A 132 6.20 -9.37 -3.41
CA GLY A 132 7.16 -10.40 -3.82
C GLY A 132 6.48 -11.54 -4.60
N LEU A 133 5.27 -11.94 -4.20
CA LEU A 133 4.48 -12.92 -4.97
C LEU A 133 4.11 -12.41 -6.35
N ALA A 134 3.65 -11.16 -6.46
CA ALA A 134 3.25 -10.57 -7.74
C ALA A 134 4.46 -10.31 -8.66
N LEU A 135 5.46 -9.58 -8.16
CA LEU A 135 6.65 -9.26 -8.94
C LEU A 135 7.49 -10.50 -9.24
N GLY A 136 7.52 -11.48 -8.35
CA GLY A 136 8.14 -12.78 -8.60
C GLY A 136 7.44 -13.56 -9.71
N ASN A 137 6.10 -13.55 -9.73
CA ASN A 137 5.32 -14.19 -10.80
C ASN A 137 5.61 -13.55 -12.17
N LEU A 138 5.58 -12.22 -12.23
CA LEU A 138 5.94 -11.47 -13.42
C LEU A 138 7.38 -11.81 -13.85
N SER A 139 8.35 -11.57 -12.99
CA SER A 139 9.76 -11.80 -13.30
C SER A 139 10.04 -13.20 -13.79
N SER A 140 9.42 -14.21 -13.17
CA SER A 140 9.53 -15.58 -13.64
C SER A 140 8.90 -15.80 -15.02
N GLY A 141 7.71 -15.26 -15.28
CA GLY A 141 7.10 -15.34 -16.61
C GLY A 141 7.96 -14.69 -17.69
N ALA A 142 8.61 -13.57 -17.39
CA ALA A 142 9.52 -12.90 -18.32
C ALA A 142 10.80 -13.71 -18.61
N VAL A 143 11.33 -14.46 -17.64
CA VAL A 143 12.48 -15.36 -17.87
C VAL A 143 12.12 -16.53 -18.77
N HIS A 144 10.97 -17.16 -18.54
CA HIS A 144 10.60 -18.42 -19.23
C HIS A 144 9.92 -18.20 -20.58
N TYR A 145 9.12 -17.14 -20.72
CA TYR A 145 8.39 -16.82 -21.95
C TYR A 145 8.96 -15.61 -22.70
N GLY A 146 10.15 -15.16 -22.31
CA GLY A 146 10.75 -13.90 -22.76
C GLY A 146 10.68 -13.73 -24.28
N LEU A 147 9.85 -12.78 -24.72
CA LEU A 147 9.71 -12.14 -26.04
C LEU A 147 9.63 -13.00 -27.31
N ASP A 148 9.97 -14.29 -27.26
CA ASP A 148 10.21 -15.13 -28.43
C ASP A 148 8.91 -15.72 -29.01
N ARG A 149 7.77 -15.47 -28.35
CA ARG A 149 6.46 -15.96 -28.80
C ARG A 149 5.36 -14.89 -28.66
N ASP A 150 4.91 -14.36 -29.79
CA ASP A 150 3.98 -13.21 -29.89
C ASP A 150 2.68 -13.38 -29.09
N LEU A 151 2.07 -14.57 -29.09
CA LEU A 151 0.81 -14.81 -28.37
C LEU A 151 0.99 -14.84 -26.84
N TYR A 152 2.20 -15.19 -26.37
CA TYR A 152 2.52 -15.32 -24.94
C TYR A 152 2.78 -13.97 -24.30
N PHE A 153 3.28 -13.01 -25.09
CA PHE A 153 3.41 -11.63 -24.67
C PHE A 153 2.05 -11.04 -24.24
N LEU A 154 0.97 -11.31 -24.98
CA LEU A 154 -0.36 -10.77 -24.66
C LEU A 154 -0.92 -11.33 -23.35
N PHE A 155 -0.76 -12.63 -23.10
CA PHE A 155 -1.16 -13.25 -21.83
C PHE A 155 -0.35 -12.67 -20.66
N TYR A 156 0.96 -12.52 -20.84
CA TYR A 156 1.82 -11.96 -19.81
C TYR A 156 1.55 -10.47 -19.54
N LEU A 157 1.23 -9.71 -20.59
CA LEU A 157 0.78 -8.32 -20.50
C LEU A 157 -0.56 -8.21 -19.76
N LEU A 158 -1.50 -9.13 -20.01
CA LEU A 158 -2.74 -9.23 -19.24
C LEU A 158 -2.46 -9.47 -17.75
N LEU A 159 -1.54 -10.39 -17.42
CA LEU A 159 -1.13 -10.62 -16.02
C LEU A 159 -0.52 -9.37 -15.38
N PHE A 160 0.28 -8.62 -16.13
CA PHE A 160 0.82 -7.34 -15.68
C PHE A 160 -0.30 -6.33 -15.37
N PHE A 161 -1.26 -6.15 -16.29
CA PHE A 161 -2.39 -5.24 -16.08
C PHE A 161 -3.35 -5.69 -14.98
N LEU A 162 -3.39 -6.98 -14.65
CA LEU A 162 -4.18 -7.48 -13.52
C LEU A 162 -3.49 -7.20 -12.18
N GLN A 163 -2.17 -7.39 -12.11
CA GLN A 163 -1.41 -7.29 -10.86
C GLN A 163 -0.97 -5.85 -10.55
N ALA A 164 -0.56 -5.07 -11.55
CA ALA A 164 0.00 -3.74 -11.36
C ALA A 164 -0.95 -2.76 -10.66
N PRO A 165 -2.26 -2.67 -10.98
CA PRO A 165 -3.18 -1.79 -10.26
C PRO A 165 -3.28 -2.15 -8.78
N VAL A 166 -3.35 -3.44 -8.45
CA VAL A 166 -3.40 -3.90 -7.05
C VAL A 166 -2.14 -3.48 -6.31
N LEU A 167 -0.97 -3.64 -6.93
CA LEU A 167 0.30 -3.20 -6.34
C LEU A 167 0.35 -1.67 -6.18
N VAL A 168 -0.16 -0.90 -7.14
CA VAL A 168 -0.18 0.58 -7.07
C VAL A 168 -0.97 1.06 -5.86
N PHE A 169 -2.16 0.50 -5.64
CA PHE A 169 -2.97 0.85 -4.46
C PHE A 169 -2.28 0.40 -3.17
N LEU A 170 -1.78 -0.84 -3.14
CA LEU A 170 -1.06 -1.39 -1.99
C LEU A 170 0.17 -0.53 -1.61
N TRP A 171 0.92 -0.04 -2.60
CA TRP A 171 2.15 0.73 -2.36
C TRP A 171 1.87 2.17 -1.95
N ASN A 172 0.71 2.69 -2.33
CA ASN A 172 0.20 4.00 -1.89
C ASN A 172 -0.61 3.93 -0.59
N GLN A 173 -0.79 2.75 0.00
CA GLN A 173 -1.60 2.55 1.22
C GLN A 173 -3.09 2.89 1.04
N GLU A 174 -3.56 2.83 -0.20
CA GLU A 174 -4.95 3.13 -0.54
C GLU A 174 -5.83 1.87 -0.44
N SER A 175 -7.10 2.06 -0.11
CA SER A 175 -8.04 0.95 0.00
C SER A 175 -8.38 0.36 -1.38
N ILE A 176 -8.44 -0.97 -1.48
CA ILE A 176 -8.80 -1.69 -2.70
C ILE A 176 -10.12 -2.40 -2.43
N LEU A 177 -11.16 -2.08 -3.20
CA LEU A 177 -12.50 -2.68 -3.01
C LEU A 177 -13.04 -2.55 -1.57
N GLY A 178 -12.69 -1.45 -0.88
CA GLY A 178 -13.07 -1.21 0.52
C GLY A 178 -12.18 -1.89 1.57
N VAL A 179 -11.15 -2.63 1.17
CA VAL A 179 -10.19 -3.28 2.08
C VAL A 179 -8.90 -2.47 2.14
N SER A 180 -8.53 -2.00 3.32
CA SER A 180 -7.21 -1.38 3.58
C SER A 180 -6.20 -2.42 4.08
N PHE A 181 -5.01 -2.41 3.47
CA PHE A 181 -3.89 -3.30 3.76
C PHE A 181 -2.95 -2.76 4.86
N GLU A 182 -3.32 -1.67 5.53
CA GLU A 182 -2.61 -1.15 6.70
C GLU A 182 -3.05 -1.91 7.98
N PRO A 183 -2.14 -2.17 8.93
CA PRO A 183 -2.53 -2.46 10.30
C PRO A 183 -3.26 -1.22 10.86
N THR A 184 -4.55 -1.37 11.19
CA THR A 184 -5.28 -0.32 11.90
C THR A 184 -4.60 -0.08 13.24
N PRO A 185 -4.19 1.15 13.58
CA PRO A 185 -3.67 1.44 14.89
C PRO A 185 -4.74 1.07 15.93
N SER A 186 -4.35 0.30 16.94
CA SER A 186 -5.24 -0.25 17.98
C SER A 186 -5.84 0.81 18.92
N TYR A 187 -5.78 2.10 18.56
CA TYR A 187 -6.25 3.21 19.38
C TYR A 187 -7.71 3.59 19.12
N GLU A 188 -8.33 3.11 18.02
CA GLU A 188 -9.73 3.47 17.69
C GLU A 188 -10.76 2.36 17.95
N SER A 189 -10.37 1.20 18.50
CA SER A 189 -11.32 0.11 18.76
C SER A 189 -11.99 0.16 20.14
N ASN A 190 -11.99 1.31 20.84
CA ASN A 190 -12.54 1.42 22.21
C ASN A 190 -13.37 2.70 22.45
N THR A 191 -14.03 3.23 21.43
CA THR A 191 -15.03 4.31 21.62
C THR A 191 -16.33 3.97 20.91
N ASP A 192 -16.89 2.80 21.23
CA ASP A 192 -18.33 2.57 21.16
C ASP A 192 -18.98 3.27 22.37
N TRP A 193 -19.28 4.57 22.21
CA TRP A 193 -20.04 5.38 23.16
C TRP A 193 -21.56 5.13 23.05
N GLU A 194 -22.01 3.86 23.05
CA GLU A 194 -23.45 3.53 23.10
C GLU A 194 -23.73 2.25 23.91
N ASN A 195 -23.70 2.37 25.24
CA ASN A 195 -24.73 1.86 26.17
C ASN A 195 -24.22 1.89 27.62
N GLU A 196 -24.32 3.04 28.28
CA GLU A 196 -24.44 3.08 29.74
C GLU A 196 -25.75 3.78 30.11
N THR A 197 -26.82 3.00 30.10
CA THR A 197 -28.00 3.28 30.92
C THR A 197 -28.35 2.02 31.67
N GLU A 198 -27.96 1.95 32.94
CA GLU A 198 -28.85 1.70 34.09
C GLU A 198 -28.04 1.33 35.34
N GLY A 199 -28.12 2.18 36.37
CA GLY A 199 -28.35 1.72 37.73
C GLY A 199 -27.20 1.76 38.76
N GLN A 200 -27.32 2.73 39.69
CA GLN A 200 -26.95 2.69 41.12
C GLN A 200 -25.43 2.79 41.46
N GLY A 201 -24.97 3.57 42.43
CA GLY A 201 -25.61 4.37 43.46
C GLY A 201 -24.64 5.39 44.08
N GLU A 202 -25.20 6.20 44.97
CA GLU A 202 -24.67 7.42 45.59
C GLU A 202 -23.34 7.26 46.34
N GLU A 203 -22.50 8.31 46.35
CA GLU A 203 -21.94 8.89 47.58
C GLU A 203 -21.41 10.32 47.33
N ARG A 204 -21.85 11.27 48.17
CA ARG A 204 -21.51 12.70 48.14
C ARG A 204 -20.27 12.98 48.98
N PHE A 205 -19.35 13.81 48.49
CA PHE A 205 -18.68 14.85 49.30
C PHE A 205 -18.36 16.09 48.46
N PRO A 206 -18.49 17.32 49.00
CA PRO A 206 -18.36 18.57 48.25
C PRO A 206 -16.91 19.05 48.23
N MET A 207 -16.43 19.56 47.09
CA MET A 207 -15.22 20.40 47.09
C MET A 207 -15.31 21.47 46.00
N ASP A 208 -14.88 22.67 46.38
CA ASP A 208 -15.07 24.00 45.79
C ASP A 208 -14.82 24.17 44.28
N PRO A 209 -15.46 25.17 43.64
CA PRO A 209 -15.22 25.50 42.24
C PRO A 209 -13.77 25.93 42.04
N ILE A 210 -13.06 25.17 41.21
CA ILE A 210 -11.69 25.49 40.81
C ILE A 210 -11.72 26.77 39.97
N ASN A 211 -11.03 27.77 40.50
CA ASN A 211 -10.70 29.08 39.95
C ASN A 211 -10.25 28.97 38.47
N GLU A 212 -11.00 29.55 37.54
CA GLU A 212 -10.71 29.58 36.08
C GLU A 212 -9.56 30.52 35.69
N GLU A 213 -8.73 30.98 36.64
CA GLU A 213 -7.65 31.96 36.38
C GLU A 213 -6.32 31.36 35.92
N ASP A 214 -6.18 30.02 35.78
CA ASP A 214 -4.90 29.37 35.46
C ASP A 214 -4.94 28.45 34.21
N ASN A 215 -5.81 28.74 33.23
CA ASN A 215 -5.80 28.03 31.95
C ASN A 215 -5.21 28.91 30.81
N PRO A 216 -3.93 28.75 30.43
CA PRO A 216 -3.25 29.61 29.45
C PRO A 216 -3.68 29.39 27.99
N PHE A 217 -4.79 28.67 27.77
CA PHE A 217 -5.37 28.41 26.44
C PHE A 217 -6.89 28.57 26.42
N ALA A 218 -7.49 29.23 27.43
CA ALA A 218 -8.90 29.61 27.37
C ALA A 218 -9.09 30.73 26.33
N GLU A 219 -10.00 30.49 25.38
CA GLU A 219 -10.34 31.39 24.28
C GLU A 219 -10.79 32.76 24.79
N GLU A 220 -10.03 33.81 24.49
CA GLU A 220 -10.53 35.19 24.56
C GLU A 220 -11.52 35.42 23.42
N SER A 221 -12.80 35.18 23.71
CA SER A 221 -13.91 35.70 22.92
C SER A 221 -14.14 37.17 23.32
N GLU A 222 -13.62 38.12 22.55
CA GLU A 222 -13.98 39.54 22.68
C GLU A 222 -14.73 40.05 21.43
N PRO A 223 -15.86 40.77 21.60
CA PRO A 223 -16.78 41.14 20.52
C PRO A 223 -16.64 42.62 20.06
N TYR A 224 -16.87 42.87 18.77
CA TYR A 224 -17.29 44.16 18.15
C TYR A 224 -16.58 45.49 18.55
N GLY A 225 -15.98 46.16 17.55
CA GLY A 225 -16.25 47.59 17.33
C GLY A 225 -15.10 48.58 17.06
N LEU A 226 -15.02 49.01 15.78
CA LEU A 226 -14.66 50.34 15.23
C LEU A 226 -13.22 50.89 15.32
N GLY A 227 -12.66 51.19 14.13
CA GLY A 227 -11.57 52.17 13.97
C GLY A 227 -10.84 52.11 12.62
N ASP A 228 -11.42 52.78 11.62
CA ASP A 228 -10.76 53.44 10.47
C ASP A 228 -9.96 52.63 9.43
N ASP A 229 -10.63 52.26 8.32
CA ASP A 229 -9.98 52.05 7.01
C ASP A 229 -10.44 53.17 6.04
N PRO A 230 -9.55 54.06 5.54
CA PRO A 230 -9.91 55.33 4.92
C PRO A 230 -10.15 55.29 3.40
N PHE A 231 -10.62 54.17 2.84
CA PHE A 231 -10.97 54.09 1.41
C PHE A 231 -12.48 53.85 1.22
N SER A 232 -13.24 54.92 1.47
CA SER A 232 -14.65 55.03 1.12
C SER A 232 -14.86 55.15 -0.39
N ASP A 233 -15.74 54.29 -0.91
CA ASP A 233 -16.69 54.54 -2.01
C ASP A 233 -16.44 55.79 -2.88
N GLU A 234 -15.65 55.64 -3.93
CA GLU A 234 -15.67 56.58 -5.06
C GLU A 234 -15.44 55.85 -6.40
N PHE A 235 -16.32 54.91 -6.73
CA PHE A 235 -16.73 54.67 -8.12
C PHE A 235 -18.21 54.28 -8.12
N LYS A 236 -19.04 55.28 -8.44
CA LYS A 236 -20.44 55.13 -8.88
C LYS A 236 -20.55 54.30 -10.15
#